data_AF-A0A928L9C2-F1
#
_entry.id   AF-A0A928L9C2-F1
#
_cell.length_a   1.000
_cell.length_b   1.000
_cell.length_c   1.000
_cell.angle_alpha   90.00
_cell.angle_beta   90.00
_cell.angle_gamma   90.00
#
_symmetry.space_group_name_H-M   'P 1'
#
loop_
_entity.id
_entity.type
_entity.pdbx_description
1 polymer ?
#
loop_
_entity_poly.entity_id
_entity_poly.type
_entity_poly.pdbx_seq_one_letter_code
_entity_poly.pdbx_strand_id
1 'polypeptide(L)'
;MYCEHCGTKLDNDAKFCTSCGTSTSEQAVAAKPVDIIKQTPSAELNITEEINSDSSDNNFKADFSYNIPSDIPAEPSVADSSAATDSSPNNFSESEEFNVEVIEEVKVGGGRKFAAVLLVPFILVFLLIFNFTASLRFSLSGDNIKKAYNNMNFAELLTTQLNSDTTLLSCLYDLVDDGIKEKYDIKKKNVQRFIEKSNVQAYSSNIVAQYADLIILGKGGASLTSDDIVDFIKDNKKYVKEEFGYNLTNSDYKEIERIFNDTEETKFLSPSNWKKFGLNFRYTYIYIYIILAVSLIFTIVFMIWQSVILSKKSALVTRFLGFSLIVGGLITLLPIIPIITLSNAATVPVFLAANLLSVTVKFLGIFGGGELLIGIILSIAGKKLRRKALK
;
A
#
# COMPACT_ATOMS: atom_id res chain seq x y z
N MET A 1 -28.70 29.16 12.80
CA MET A 1 -28.78 27.77 13.33
C MET A 1 -27.37 27.23 13.63
N TYR A 2 -27.22 26.05 14.25
CA TYR A 2 -25.91 25.40 14.45
C TYR A 2 -25.89 24.06 13.74
N CYS A 3 -24.75 23.65 13.18
CA CYS A 3 -24.60 22.36 12.53
C CYS A 3 -24.71 21.23 13.57
N GLU A 4 -25.64 20.31 13.38
CA GLU A 4 -25.84 19.16 14.28
C GLU A 4 -24.65 18.21 14.34
N HIS A 5 -23.81 18.20 13.31
CA HIS A 5 -22.65 17.30 13.23
C HIS A 5 -21.38 17.90 13.86
N CYS A 6 -21.20 19.23 13.85
CA CYS A 6 -19.92 19.83 14.29
C CYS A 6 -20.06 21.09 15.15
N GLY A 7 -21.30 21.50 15.48
CA GLY A 7 -21.57 22.65 16.34
C GLY A 7 -21.20 24.01 15.75
N THR A 8 -20.79 24.10 14.48
CA THR A 8 -20.45 25.39 13.86
C THR A 8 -21.72 26.21 13.61
N LYS A 9 -21.68 27.52 13.90
CA LYS A 9 -22.77 28.45 13.62
C LYS A 9 -22.97 28.58 12.10
N LEU A 10 -24.20 28.35 11.65
CA LEU A 10 -24.60 28.43 10.25
C LEU A 10 -25.55 29.61 10.03
N ASP A 11 -25.42 30.24 8.87
CA ASP A 11 -26.41 31.17 8.34
C ASP A 11 -27.74 30.44 8.13
N ASN A 12 -28.86 31.14 8.32
CA ASN A 12 -30.19 30.52 8.37
C ASN A 12 -30.63 29.85 7.06
N ASP A 13 -29.99 30.16 5.93
CA ASP A 13 -30.29 29.58 4.61
C ASP A 13 -29.20 28.61 4.11
N ALA A 14 -28.23 28.26 4.96
CA ALA A 14 -27.11 27.41 4.56
C ALA A 14 -27.59 25.96 4.34
N LYS A 15 -27.56 25.49 3.08
CA LYS A 15 -27.91 24.09 2.68
C LYS A 15 -26.89 23.05 3.14
N PHE A 16 -25.66 23.48 3.39
CA PHE A 16 -24.55 22.64 3.83
C PHE A 16 -23.70 23.40 4.84
N CYS A 17 -23.13 22.69 5.80
CA CYS A 17 -22.17 23.26 6.74
C CYS A 17 -20.85 23.60 6.04
N THR A 18 -20.44 24.87 6.06
CA THR A 18 -19.18 25.33 5.46
C THR A 18 -17.93 24.82 6.20
N SER A 19 -18.10 24.29 7.41
CA SER A 19 -17.02 23.78 8.26
C SER A 19 -16.80 22.27 8.10
N CYS A 20 -17.87 21.46 8.03
CA CYS A 20 -17.77 19.99 7.95
C CYS A 20 -18.42 19.36 6.71
N GLY A 21 -19.15 20.12 5.90
CA GLY A 21 -19.77 19.64 4.66
C GLY A 21 -21.12 18.91 4.82
N THR A 22 -21.59 18.70 6.05
CA THR A 22 -22.86 18.02 6.32
C THR A 22 -24.05 18.85 5.83
N SER A 23 -25.00 18.21 5.13
CA SER A 23 -26.26 18.84 4.68
C SER A 23 -27.11 19.23 5.88
N THR A 24 -27.74 20.41 5.82
CA THR A 24 -28.74 20.82 6.81
C THR A 24 -30.10 20.27 6.38
N SER A 25 -30.68 19.39 7.19
CA SER A 25 -31.91 18.70 6.85
C SER A 25 -33.13 19.58 7.13
N GLU A 26 -33.50 20.44 6.18
CA GLU A 26 -34.81 21.10 6.19
C GLU A 26 -35.49 21.14 4.81
N GLN A 27 -35.17 20.16 3.94
CA GLN A 27 -36.01 19.80 2.79
C GLN A 27 -36.02 18.28 2.59
N ALA A 28 -36.64 17.57 3.52
CA ALA A 28 -37.03 16.17 3.37
C ALA A 28 -38.56 16.02 3.45
N VAL A 29 -39.31 16.85 2.71
CA VAL A 29 -40.76 16.65 2.51
C VAL A 29 -41.16 17.08 1.10
N ALA A 30 -40.93 16.21 0.11
CA ALA A 30 -41.72 16.12 -1.13
C ALA A 30 -41.24 14.95 -2.02
N ALA A 31 -41.48 13.72 -1.59
CA ALA A 31 -41.61 12.60 -2.50
C ALA A 31 -42.65 11.63 -1.93
N LYS A 32 -43.83 11.59 -2.55
CA LYS A 32 -44.92 10.65 -2.21
C LYS A 32 -44.49 9.20 -2.50
N PRO A 33 -45.03 8.23 -1.75
CA PRO A 33 -44.69 6.82 -1.88
C PRO A 33 -45.42 6.17 -3.06
N VAL A 34 -44.75 5.25 -3.75
CA VAL A 34 -45.36 4.27 -4.65
C VAL A 34 -45.33 2.93 -3.93
N ASP A 35 -46.50 2.45 -3.52
CA ASP A 35 -46.76 1.05 -3.19
C ASP A 35 -46.68 0.21 -4.46
N ILE A 36 -46.11 -1.01 -4.36
CA ILE A 36 -46.66 -2.24 -4.98
C ILE A 36 -45.85 -3.50 -4.54
N ILE A 37 -46.54 -4.29 -3.70
CA ILE A 37 -46.75 -5.75 -3.74
C ILE A 37 -45.65 -6.73 -3.24
N LYS A 38 -46.03 -7.39 -2.13
CA LYS A 38 -45.60 -8.74 -1.67
C LYS A 38 -45.81 -9.81 -2.75
N GLN A 39 -44.85 -10.71 -2.95
CA GLN A 39 -45.06 -12.17 -2.96
C GLN A 39 -43.73 -12.94 -3.10
N THR A 40 -43.49 -13.86 -2.16
CA THR A 40 -42.70 -15.08 -2.34
C THR A 40 -43.65 -16.18 -2.84
N PRO A 41 -43.18 -17.12 -3.67
CA PRO A 41 -43.17 -18.50 -3.21
C PRO A 41 -41.89 -19.28 -3.58
N SER A 42 -41.69 -20.32 -2.77
CA SER A 42 -40.61 -21.29 -2.66
C SER A 42 -40.29 -22.10 -3.92
N ALA A 43 -39.03 -22.50 -4.05
CA ALA A 43 -38.64 -23.85 -4.49
C ALA A 43 -37.23 -24.17 -3.98
N GLU A 44 -37.13 -25.22 -3.18
CA GLU A 44 -35.90 -25.90 -2.77
C GLU A 44 -35.19 -26.54 -3.98
N LEU A 45 -33.86 -26.55 -3.97
CA LEU A 45 -33.12 -27.81 -4.09
C LEU A 45 -31.71 -27.68 -3.51
N ASN A 46 -31.43 -28.53 -2.51
CA ASN A 46 -30.11 -28.82 -1.95
C ASN A 46 -29.15 -29.35 -3.03
N ILE A 47 -27.85 -29.12 -2.84
CA ILE A 47 -26.83 -30.19 -2.73
C ILE A 47 -25.69 -29.63 -1.86
N THR A 48 -25.44 -30.33 -0.76
CA THR A 48 -24.24 -30.28 0.07
C THR A 48 -23.35 -31.43 -0.36
N GLU A 49 -22.04 -31.23 -0.55
CA GLU A 49 -21.06 -32.30 -0.37
C GLU A 49 -19.66 -31.70 -0.08
N GLU A 50 -19.20 -31.92 1.15
CA GLU A 50 -17.78 -31.88 1.54
C GLU A 50 -17.14 -33.21 1.15
N ILE A 51 -15.95 -33.21 0.53
CA ILE A 51 -14.90 -34.23 0.77
C ILE A 51 -13.50 -33.58 0.67
N ASN A 52 -12.65 -34.00 1.60
CA ASN A 52 -11.31 -33.56 1.94
C ASN A 52 -10.20 -34.31 1.16
N SER A 53 -9.01 -33.66 1.09
CA SER A 53 -7.63 -34.19 1.04
C SER A 53 -7.07 -35.11 -0.08
N ASP A 54 -5.86 -34.70 -0.50
CA ASP A 54 -4.65 -35.46 -0.88
C ASP A 54 -4.29 -35.85 -2.34
N SER A 55 -3.25 -35.13 -2.82
CA SER A 55 -2.00 -35.63 -3.44
C SER A 55 -1.89 -35.92 -4.95
N SER A 56 -0.69 -35.60 -5.44
CA SER A 56 0.06 -36.07 -6.62
C SER A 56 -0.17 -35.43 -8.00
N ASP A 57 0.92 -34.80 -8.46
CA ASP A 57 1.50 -34.75 -9.81
C ASP A 57 0.58 -34.86 -11.04
N ASN A 58 0.67 -33.87 -11.94
CA ASN A 58 1.16 -34.11 -13.31
C ASN A 58 1.26 -32.81 -14.15
N ASN A 59 2.48 -32.55 -14.61
CA ASN A 59 2.87 -32.09 -15.95
C ASN A 59 1.75 -31.55 -16.89
N PHE A 60 1.70 -30.23 -17.08
CA PHE A 60 0.93 -29.60 -18.17
C PHE A 60 1.88 -28.96 -19.19
N LYS A 61 2.06 -29.63 -20.33
CA LYS A 61 2.63 -29.08 -21.57
C LYS A 61 1.50 -28.42 -22.35
N ALA A 62 1.60 -27.11 -22.57
CA ALA A 62 0.75 -26.41 -23.52
C ALA A 62 1.43 -26.36 -24.89
N ASP A 63 0.85 -27.09 -25.85
CA ASP A 63 1.14 -27.02 -27.28
C ASP A 63 0.21 -25.96 -27.89
N PHE A 64 0.76 -24.98 -28.59
CA PHE A 64 0.00 -23.95 -29.32
C PHE A 64 0.53 -23.86 -30.75
N SER A 65 -0.09 -24.65 -31.63
CA SER A 65 0.03 -24.53 -33.08
C SER A 65 -0.96 -23.48 -33.59
N TYR A 66 -0.48 -22.50 -34.35
CA TYR A 66 -1.31 -21.47 -34.99
C TYR A 66 -1.28 -21.65 -36.50
N ASN A 67 -2.44 -21.92 -37.09
CA ASN A 67 -2.68 -21.98 -38.53
C ASN A 67 -2.67 -20.57 -39.14
N ILE A 68 -1.91 -20.37 -40.23
CA ILE A 68 -1.98 -19.18 -41.08
C ILE A 68 -2.64 -19.59 -42.41
N PRO A 69 -3.76 -18.96 -42.82
CA PRO A 69 -4.33 -19.13 -44.16
C PRO A 69 -3.46 -18.47 -45.22
N SER A 70 -3.15 -19.23 -46.27
CA SER A 70 -2.42 -18.84 -47.47
C SER A 70 -3.37 -18.36 -48.56
N ASP A 71 -3.23 -17.12 -49.01
CA ASP A 71 -3.77 -16.67 -50.29
C ASP A 71 -2.75 -15.79 -51.02
N ILE A 72 -2.14 -16.36 -52.06
CA ILE A 72 -1.31 -15.70 -53.07
C ILE A 72 -2.05 -15.83 -54.40
N PRO A 73 -2.32 -14.73 -55.13
CA PRO A 73 -2.69 -14.82 -56.54
C PRO A 73 -1.47 -14.77 -57.46
N ALA A 74 -1.31 -15.88 -58.18
CA ALA A 74 -0.72 -16.14 -59.50
C ALA A 74 0.13 -15.07 -60.25
N GLU A 75 1.30 -15.55 -60.71
CA GLU A 75 2.03 -15.09 -61.91
C GLU A 75 1.21 -15.25 -63.21
N PRO A 76 1.63 -14.56 -64.29
CA PRO A 76 1.62 -15.14 -65.62
C PRO A 76 3.04 -15.41 -66.15
N SER A 77 3.13 -16.56 -66.82
CA SER A 77 4.22 -17.13 -67.60
C SER A 77 4.62 -16.31 -68.84
N VAL A 78 5.77 -16.63 -69.45
CA VAL A 78 5.93 -17.20 -70.83
C VAL A 78 7.43 -17.49 -71.12
N ALA A 79 7.67 -18.61 -71.81
CA ALA A 79 8.92 -19.19 -72.33
C ALA A 79 9.59 -18.30 -73.43
N ASP A 80 10.75 -18.54 -74.06
CA ASP A 80 11.43 -19.77 -74.47
C ASP A 80 12.81 -19.43 -75.11
N SER A 81 13.60 -20.46 -75.46
CA SER A 81 14.68 -20.52 -76.48
C SER A 81 16.18 -20.44 -76.09
N SER A 82 16.76 -21.63 -75.88
CA SER A 82 17.86 -22.30 -76.62
C SER A 82 19.17 -21.59 -77.09
N ALA A 83 20.29 -22.15 -76.59
CA ALA A 83 21.41 -22.82 -77.31
C ALA A 83 22.69 -22.09 -77.81
N ALA A 84 23.82 -22.74 -77.46
CA ALA A 84 25.09 -22.97 -78.20
C ALA A 84 26.38 -22.17 -77.83
N THR A 85 27.31 -22.89 -77.18
CA THR A 85 28.78 -23.05 -77.38
C THR A 85 29.63 -21.88 -77.92
N ASP A 86 30.73 -21.48 -77.24
CA ASP A 86 32.10 -22.05 -77.33
C ASP A 86 33.20 -21.03 -76.87
N SER A 87 34.31 -21.57 -76.33
CA SER A 87 35.68 -21.01 -76.20
C SER A 87 36.02 -19.81 -75.28
N SER A 88 37.04 -20.04 -74.44
CA SER A 88 37.86 -19.10 -73.63
C SER A 88 39.06 -18.59 -74.47
N PRO A 89 39.95 -17.62 -74.09
CA PRO A 89 40.06 -16.87 -72.83
C PRO A 89 40.38 -15.34 -72.93
N ASN A 90 40.27 -14.67 -71.76
CA ASN A 90 40.96 -13.46 -71.30
C ASN A 90 40.90 -12.15 -72.11
N ASN A 91 40.24 -11.12 -71.54
CA ASN A 91 40.91 -9.83 -71.28
C ASN A 91 40.25 -9.03 -70.15
N PHE A 92 41.12 -8.38 -69.39
CA PHE A 92 40.92 -7.65 -68.13
C PHE A 92 40.22 -6.28 -68.31
N SER A 93 39.85 -5.69 -67.16
CA SER A 93 39.22 -4.38 -66.88
C SER A 93 37.71 -4.38 -67.10
N GLU A 94 36.87 -4.31 -66.07
CA GLU A 94 36.80 -3.23 -65.09
C GLU A 94 36.07 -3.76 -63.83
N SER A 95 36.76 -3.83 -62.69
CA SER A 95 36.12 -4.15 -61.42
C SER A 95 35.47 -2.87 -60.89
N GLU A 96 34.14 -2.77 -61.01
CA GLU A 96 33.39 -1.84 -60.16
C GLU A 96 33.66 -2.21 -58.71
N GLU A 97 34.40 -1.32 -58.07
CA GLU A 97 34.75 -1.33 -56.66
C GLU A 97 33.44 -1.23 -55.87
N PHE A 98 32.85 -2.37 -55.49
CA PHE A 98 31.78 -2.39 -54.52
C PHE A 98 32.39 -1.95 -53.18
N ASN A 99 32.32 -0.64 -52.92
CA ASN A 99 32.59 -0.05 -51.62
C ASN A 99 31.64 -0.73 -50.63
N VAL A 100 32.15 -1.76 -49.96
CA VAL A 100 31.58 -2.24 -48.71
C VAL A 100 31.71 -1.05 -47.77
N GLU A 101 30.61 -0.31 -47.59
CA GLU A 101 30.47 0.66 -46.53
C GLU A 101 30.60 -0.14 -45.23
N VAL A 102 31.84 -0.26 -44.75
CA VAL A 102 32.16 -0.78 -43.44
C VAL A 102 31.34 0.08 -42.50
N ILE A 103 30.28 -0.48 -41.93
CA ILE A 103 29.55 0.16 -40.84
C ILE A 103 30.55 0.25 -39.71
N GLU A 104 31.31 1.36 -39.66
CA GLU A 104 32.22 1.63 -38.57
C GLU A 104 31.40 1.53 -37.29
N GLU A 105 31.83 0.65 -36.38
CA GLU A 105 31.24 0.59 -35.05
C GLU A 105 31.36 1.98 -34.44
N VAL A 106 30.29 2.78 -34.49
CA VAL A 106 30.28 4.11 -33.86
C VAL A 106 30.49 3.88 -32.37
N LYS A 107 31.73 4.05 -31.92
CA LYS A 107 32.15 3.85 -30.54
C LYS A 107 31.46 4.96 -29.74
N VAL A 108 30.50 4.59 -28.90
CA VAL A 108 29.88 5.54 -27.97
C VAL A 108 30.99 6.20 -27.18
N GLY A 109 31.17 7.51 -27.41
CA GLY A 109 32.22 8.31 -26.79
C GLY A 109 32.15 8.21 -25.27
N GLY A 110 33.31 8.16 -24.61
CA GLY A 110 33.41 8.00 -23.16
C GLY A 110 32.56 9.00 -22.38
N GLY A 111 32.47 10.25 -22.85
CA GLY A 111 31.62 11.29 -22.25
C GLY A 111 30.12 10.96 -22.23
N ARG A 112 29.59 10.29 -23.27
CA ARG A 112 28.18 9.87 -23.29
C ARG A 112 27.90 8.76 -22.27
N LYS A 113 28.83 7.81 -22.11
CA LYS A 113 28.71 6.77 -21.07
C LYS A 113 28.77 7.38 -19.67
N PHE A 114 29.68 8.34 -19.46
CA PHE A 114 29.78 9.06 -18.20
C PHE A 114 28.48 9.82 -17.87
N ALA A 115 27.91 10.55 -18.83
CA ALA A 115 26.63 11.24 -18.65
C ALA A 115 25.46 10.28 -18.33
N ALA A 116 25.42 9.10 -18.97
CA ALA A 116 24.41 8.09 -18.69
C ALA A 116 24.55 7.44 -17.30
N VAL A 117 25.77 7.32 -16.78
CA VAL A 117 26.03 6.88 -15.40
C VAL A 117 25.58 7.95 -14.41
N LEU A 118 25.81 9.22 -14.72
CA LEU A 118 25.42 10.35 -13.87
C LEU A 118 23.90 10.45 -13.68
N LEU A 119 23.10 9.98 -14.64
CA LEU A 119 21.63 9.92 -14.52
C LEU A 119 21.10 8.81 -13.61
N VAL A 120 21.89 7.75 -13.36
CA VAL A 120 21.46 6.62 -12.51
C VAL A 120 21.01 7.06 -11.10
N PRO A 121 21.77 7.87 -10.33
CA PRO A 121 21.32 8.30 -9.01
C PRO A 121 20.00 9.10 -9.06
N PHE A 122 19.76 9.91 -10.10
CA PHE A 122 18.49 10.63 -10.24
C PHE A 122 17.32 9.66 -10.47
N ILE A 123 17.49 8.68 -11.35
CA ILE A 123 16.49 7.62 -11.56
C ILE A 123 16.22 6.90 -10.24
N LEU A 124 17.26 6.49 -9.52
CA LEU A 124 17.12 5.80 -8.24
C LEU A 124 16.36 6.64 -7.20
N VAL A 125 16.67 7.93 -7.07
CA VAL A 125 15.98 8.81 -6.12
C VAL A 125 14.48 8.89 -6.42
N PHE A 126 14.10 9.16 -7.66
CA PHE A 126 12.68 9.27 -8.02
C PHE A 126 11.93 7.93 -7.96
N LEU A 127 12.59 6.83 -8.34
CA LEU A 127 12.06 5.48 -8.21
C LEU A 127 11.80 5.12 -6.74
N LEU A 128 12.76 5.41 -5.85
CA LEU A 128 12.59 5.17 -4.42
C LEU A 128 11.48 6.03 -3.83
N ILE A 129 11.41 7.32 -4.17
CA ILE A 129 10.32 8.20 -3.74
C ILE A 129 8.97 7.62 -4.19
N PHE A 130 8.86 7.19 -5.45
CA PHE A 130 7.65 6.56 -5.97
C PHE A 130 7.28 5.30 -5.18
N ASN A 131 8.21 4.36 -5.03
CA ASN A 131 7.97 3.08 -4.36
C ASN A 131 7.59 3.23 -2.89
N PHE A 132 8.31 4.04 -2.13
CA PHE A 132 8.02 4.27 -0.73
C PHE A 132 6.68 4.99 -0.55
N THR A 133 6.42 6.02 -1.34
CA THR A 133 5.14 6.75 -1.29
C THR A 133 3.98 5.84 -1.67
N ALA A 134 4.13 5.02 -2.72
CA ALA A 134 3.10 4.09 -3.15
C ALA A 134 2.85 3.02 -2.09
N SER A 135 3.92 2.45 -1.54
CA SER A 135 3.85 1.46 -0.47
C SER A 135 3.13 2.01 0.75
N LEU A 136 3.51 3.20 1.24
CA LEU A 136 2.87 3.83 2.39
C LEU A 136 1.39 4.13 2.12
N ARG A 137 1.08 4.67 0.93
CA ARG A 137 -0.28 5.04 0.54
C ARG A 137 -1.22 3.84 0.50
N PHE A 138 -0.79 2.72 -0.07
CA PHE A 138 -1.63 1.53 -0.19
C PHE A 138 -1.59 0.68 1.08
N SER A 139 -0.50 0.71 1.85
CA SER A 139 -0.36 -0.04 3.09
C SER A 139 -1.16 0.53 4.25
N LEU A 140 -1.06 1.84 4.49
CA LEU A 140 -1.51 2.46 5.75
C LEU A 140 -2.96 2.97 5.72
N SER A 141 -3.85 2.37 4.91
CA SER A 141 -5.28 2.67 5.00
C SER A 141 -5.90 2.15 6.29
N GLY A 142 -6.99 2.76 6.75
CA GLY A 142 -7.70 2.36 7.96
C GLY A 142 -8.05 0.88 7.98
N ASP A 143 -8.57 0.34 6.88
CA ASP A 143 -8.89 -1.10 6.76
C ASP A 143 -7.68 -2.01 6.95
N ASN A 144 -6.54 -1.62 6.39
CA ASN A 144 -5.31 -2.41 6.48
C ASN A 144 -4.70 -2.32 7.88
N ILE A 145 -4.71 -1.12 8.47
CA ILE A 145 -4.27 -0.87 9.84
C ILE A 145 -5.16 -1.62 10.85
N LYS A 146 -6.48 -1.62 10.65
CA LYS A 146 -7.43 -2.38 11.46
C LYS A 146 -7.10 -3.87 11.43
N LYS A 147 -6.87 -4.43 10.23
CA LYS A 147 -6.46 -5.83 10.06
C LYS A 147 -5.12 -6.11 10.74
N ALA A 148 -4.12 -5.27 10.55
CA ALA A 148 -2.81 -5.43 11.19
C ALA A 148 -2.92 -5.43 12.72
N TYR A 149 -3.69 -4.51 13.27
CA TYR A 149 -3.91 -4.36 14.70
C TYR A 149 -4.68 -5.54 15.31
N ASN A 150 -5.72 -6.02 14.64
CA ASN A 150 -6.47 -7.20 15.08
C ASN A 150 -5.66 -8.50 15.00
N ASN A 151 -4.63 -8.55 14.15
CA ASN A 151 -3.71 -9.69 14.06
C ASN A 151 -2.59 -9.65 15.11
N MET A 152 -2.45 -8.56 15.88
CA MET A 152 -1.42 -8.48 16.92
C MET A 152 -1.75 -9.40 18.09
N ASN A 153 -0.71 -10.00 18.67
CA ASN A 153 -0.82 -10.73 19.93
C ASN A 153 -0.93 -9.75 21.10
N PHE A 154 -2.15 -9.51 21.57
CA PHE A 154 -2.41 -8.59 22.68
C PHE A 154 -1.81 -9.07 24.01
N ALA A 155 -1.76 -10.38 24.25
CA ALA A 155 -1.13 -10.92 25.45
C ALA A 155 0.37 -10.58 25.48
N GLU A 156 1.05 -10.68 24.32
CA GLU A 156 2.45 -10.27 24.18
C GLU A 156 2.61 -8.77 24.40
N LEU A 157 1.78 -7.95 23.75
CA LEU A 157 1.77 -6.48 23.92
C LEU A 157 1.65 -6.05 25.40
N LEU A 158 0.81 -6.74 26.18
CA LEU A 158 0.65 -6.46 27.61
C LEU A 158 1.91 -6.77 28.42
N THR A 159 2.70 -7.75 27.99
CA THR A 159 3.97 -8.12 28.65
C THR A 159 5.18 -7.36 28.13
N THR A 160 5.07 -6.66 26.99
CA THR A 160 6.12 -5.82 26.41
C THR A 160 6.48 -4.66 27.35
N GLN A 161 7.77 -4.29 27.39
CA GLN A 161 8.24 -3.18 28.21
C GLN A 161 7.74 -1.85 27.67
N LEU A 162 7.17 -1.01 28.54
CA LEU A 162 6.81 0.36 28.22
C LEU A 162 8.03 1.28 28.41
N ASN A 163 8.70 1.13 29.56
CA ASN A 163 9.94 1.81 29.94
C ASN A 163 10.94 0.78 30.52
N SER A 164 12.11 1.22 31.00
CA SER A 164 13.24 0.34 31.43
C SER A 164 12.83 -0.83 32.33
N ASP A 165 11.87 -0.63 33.22
CA ASP A 165 11.54 -1.60 34.27
C ASP A 165 10.04 -1.92 34.39
N THR A 166 9.19 -1.40 33.50
CA THR A 166 7.73 -1.56 33.60
C THR A 166 7.12 -2.10 32.32
N THR A 167 6.27 -3.12 32.46
CA THR A 167 5.45 -3.64 31.35
C THR A 167 4.19 -2.82 31.17
N LEU A 168 3.58 -2.88 29.98
CA LEU A 168 2.29 -2.24 29.74
C LEU A 168 1.22 -2.70 30.75
N LEU A 169 1.14 -4.00 31.03
CA LEU A 169 0.21 -4.55 32.01
C LEU A 169 0.44 -3.99 33.42
N SER A 170 1.70 -3.78 33.81
CA SER A 170 2.02 -3.20 35.11
C SER A 170 1.55 -1.75 35.17
N CYS A 171 1.82 -0.96 34.13
CA CYS A 171 1.33 0.41 34.04
C CYS A 171 -0.21 0.49 34.09
N LEU A 172 -0.92 -0.36 33.35
CA LEU A 172 -2.38 -0.40 33.37
C LEU A 172 -2.94 -0.82 34.73
N TYR A 173 -2.27 -1.73 35.43
CA TYR A 173 -2.62 -2.09 36.80
C TYR A 173 -2.39 -0.93 37.77
N ASP A 174 -1.27 -0.21 37.63
CA ASP A 174 -0.92 0.90 38.52
C ASP A 174 -1.89 2.09 38.36
N LEU A 175 -2.54 2.23 37.19
CA LEU A 175 -3.61 3.22 36.95
C LEU A 175 -4.90 2.95 37.73
N VAL A 176 -5.12 1.73 38.24
CA VAL A 176 -6.25 1.46 39.13
C VAL A 176 -5.97 2.12 40.48
N ASP A 177 -6.94 2.79 41.08
CA ASP A 177 -6.79 3.42 42.39
C ASP A 177 -6.43 2.38 43.48
N ASP A 178 -5.47 2.70 44.34
CA ASP A 178 -4.97 1.78 45.38
C ASP A 178 -6.05 1.39 46.39
N GLY A 179 -6.94 2.31 46.74
CA GLY A 179 -8.08 2.01 47.61
C GLY A 179 -9.05 1.03 46.96
N ILE A 180 -9.26 1.13 45.64
CA ILE A 180 -10.05 0.14 44.88
C ILE A 180 -9.31 -1.20 44.81
N LYS A 181 -7.98 -1.21 44.58
CA LYS A 181 -7.18 -2.44 44.54
C LYS A 181 -7.33 -3.22 45.84
N GLU A 182 -7.14 -2.56 46.98
CA GLU A 182 -7.24 -3.17 48.30
C GLU A 182 -8.67 -3.64 48.60
N LYS A 183 -9.67 -2.79 48.36
CA LYS A 183 -11.07 -3.09 48.67
C LYS A 183 -11.63 -4.28 47.89
N TYR A 184 -11.19 -4.47 46.65
CA TYR A 184 -11.72 -5.50 45.75
C TYR A 184 -10.72 -6.62 45.43
N ASP A 185 -9.57 -6.69 46.12
CA ASP A 185 -8.46 -7.65 45.86
C ASP A 185 -8.07 -7.71 44.37
N ILE A 186 -8.02 -6.56 43.71
CA ILE A 186 -7.69 -6.47 42.28
C ILE A 186 -6.20 -6.76 42.10
N LYS A 187 -5.88 -7.70 41.21
CA LYS A 187 -4.50 -8.08 40.86
C LYS A 187 -4.25 -7.81 39.38
N LYS A 188 -2.98 -7.81 38.97
CA LYS A 188 -2.58 -7.70 37.55
C LYS A 188 -3.34 -8.66 36.64
N LYS A 189 -3.58 -9.90 37.11
CA LYS A 189 -4.36 -10.92 36.38
C LYS A 189 -5.80 -10.50 36.07
N ASN A 190 -6.42 -9.64 36.90
CA ASN A 190 -7.78 -9.16 36.70
C ASN A 190 -7.82 -8.15 35.55
N VAL A 191 -6.84 -7.22 35.52
CA VAL A 191 -6.66 -6.27 34.40
C VAL A 191 -6.39 -7.02 33.09
N GLN A 192 -5.51 -8.01 33.12
CA GLN A 192 -5.24 -8.85 31.95
C GLN A 192 -6.51 -9.55 31.45
N ARG A 193 -7.25 -10.24 32.32
CA ARG A 193 -8.50 -10.93 31.92
C ARG A 193 -9.57 -9.98 31.43
N PHE A 194 -9.66 -8.77 31.99
CA PHE A 194 -10.57 -7.75 31.47
C PHE A 194 -10.22 -7.42 30.02
N ILE A 195 -8.95 -7.16 29.70
CA ILE A 195 -8.51 -6.84 28.33
C ILE A 195 -8.74 -8.02 27.38
N GLU A 196 -8.46 -9.25 27.82
CA GLU A 196 -8.63 -10.47 27.02
C GLU A 196 -10.10 -10.81 26.74
N LYS A 197 -11.01 -10.55 27.69
CA LYS A 197 -12.44 -10.90 27.57
C LYS A 197 -13.32 -9.79 26.99
N SER A 198 -12.91 -8.53 27.16
CA SER A 198 -13.63 -7.36 26.67
C SER A 198 -13.38 -7.12 25.17
N ASN A 199 -14.08 -6.15 24.60
CA ASN A 199 -13.85 -5.74 23.22
C ASN A 199 -12.70 -4.71 23.04
N VAL A 200 -11.80 -4.54 24.03
CA VAL A 200 -10.70 -3.53 23.99
C VAL A 200 -9.96 -3.53 22.66
N GLN A 201 -9.50 -4.70 22.19
CA GLN A 201 -8.74 -4.80 20.94
C GLN A 201 -9.55 -4.38 19.72
N ALA A 202 -10.81 -4.81 19.64
CA ALA A 202 -11.68 -4.47 18.51
C ALA A 202 -12.08 -2.97 18.52
N TYR A 203 -12.29 -2.42 19.71
CA TYR A 203 -12.58 -1.00 19.90
C TYR A 203 -11.38 -0.13 19.51
N SER A 204 -10.21 -0.41 20.07
CA SER A 204 -9.00 0.37 19.80
C SER A 204 -8.53 0.22 18.35
N SER A 205 -8.72 -0.93 17.70
CA SER A 205 -8.39 -1.09 16.27
C SER A 205 -9.26 -0.19 15.39
N ASN A 206 -10.53 -0.01 15.74
CA ASN A 206 -11.42 0.88 15.01
C ASN A 206 -11.02 2.35 15.17
N ILE A 207 -10.62 2.76 16.37
CA ILE A 207 -10.11 4.10 16.62
C ILE A 207 -8.83 4.35 15.82
N VAL A 208 -7.82 3.46 15.95
CA VAL A 208 -6.54 3.59 15.24
C VAL A 208 -6.74 3.63 13.71
N ALA A 209 -7.68 2.85 13.18
CA ALA A 209 -8.03 2.87 11.76
C ALA A 209 -8.57 4.22 11.28
N GLN A 210 -9.47 4.85 12.04
CA GLN A 210 -10.01 6.17 11.71
C GLN A 210 -8.90 7.22 11.67
N TYR A 211 -7.97 7.18 12.64
CA TYR A 211 -6.81 8.06 12.65
C TYR A 211 -5.86 7.81 11.47
N ALA A 212 -5.65 6.56 11.08
CA ALA A 212 -4.85 6.23 9.90
C ALA A 212 -5.45 6.81 8.63
N ASP A 213 -6.78 6.69 8.43
CA ASP A 213 -7.47 7.30 7.29
C ASP A 213 -7.38 8.83 7.30
N LEU A 214 -7.50 9.45 8.47
CA LEU A 214 -7.32 10.89 8.58
C LEU A 214 -5.91 11.31 8.16
N ILE A 215 -4.88 10.63 8.66
CA ILE A 215 -3.49 11.00 8.41
C ILE A 215 -3.13 10.76 6.94
N ILE A 216 -3.46 9.58 6.39
CA ILE A 216 -3.03 9.13 5.06
C ILE A 216 -3.95 9.63 3.95
N LEU A 217 -5.26 9.66 4.18
CA LEU A 217 -6.26 10.05 3.17
C LEU A 217 -6.79 11.47 3.38
N GLY A 218 -6.45 12.15 4.47
CA GLY A 218 -7.01 13.46 4.78
C GLY A 218 -8.53 13.44 4.93
N LYS A 219 -9.12 12.26 5.19
CA LYS A 219 -10.56 12.01 5.25
C LYS A 219 -10.90 11.34 6.58
N GLY A 220 -12.11 11.55 7.05
CA GLY A 220 -12.64 10.91 8.25
C GLY A 220 -12.77 11.89 9.43
N GLY A 221 -13.82 11.66 10.23
CA GLY A 221 -14.08 12.41 11.45
C GLY A 221 -13.44 11.77 12.67
N ALA A 222 -12.21 11.27 12.55
CA ALA A 222 -11.52 10.60 13.65
C ALA A 222 -11.49 11.52 14.87
N SER A 223 -12.13 11.11 15.95
CA SER A 223 -12.12 11.81 17.23
C SER A 223 -12.52 10.78 18.27
N LEU A 224 -11.84 10.79 19.41
CA LEU A 224 -12.28 10.02 20.56
C LEU A 224 -12.90 11.00 21.55
N THR A 225 -14.19 10.81 21.84
CA THR A 225 -14.96 11.66 22.75
C THR A 225 -15.21 10.95 24.07
N SER A 226 -15.69 11.70 25.06
CA SER A 226 -16.13 11.13 26.33
C SER A 226 -17.27 10.13 26.14
N ASP A 227 -18.19 10.39 25.22
CA ASP A 227 -19.33 9.51 24.91
C ASP A 227 -18.84 8.16 24.37
N ASP A 228 -17.85 8.18 23.46
CA ASP A 228 -17.25 6.95 22.92
C ASP A 228 -16.63 6.09 24.03
N ILE A 229 -15.98 6.69 25.02
CA ILE A 229 -15.39 5.98 26.16
C ILE A 229 -16.48 5.45 27.10
N VAL A 230 -17.49 6.28 27.41
CA VAL A 230 -18.60 5.87 28.26
C VAL A 230 -19.35 4.70 27.66
N ASP A 231 -19.63 4.74 26.35
CA ASP A 231 -20.31 3.66 25.65
C ASP A 231 -19.46 2.39 25.58
N PHE A 232 -18.15 2.51 25.34
CA PHE A 232 -17.23 1.38 25.49
C PHE A 232 -17.30 0.74 26.90
N ILE A 233 -17.31 1.54 27.97
CA ILE A 233 -17.39 1.01 29.34
C ILE A 233 -18.76 0.39 29.62
N LYS A 234 -19.86 0.95 29.09
CA LYS A 234 -21.20 0.35 29.18
C LYS A 234 -21.26 -1.01 28.49
N ASP A 235 -20.73 -1.10 27.27
CA ASP A 235 -20.70 -2.33 26.49
C ASP A 235 -19.91 -3.45 27.19
N ASN A 236 -18.91 -3.08 27.99
CA ASN A 236 -18.08 -4.00 28.75
C ASN A 236 -18.43 -4.08 30.25
N LYS A 237 -19.56 -3.51 30.68
CA LYS A 237 -19.98 -3.46 32.10
C LYS A 237 -19.97 -4.84 32.76
N LYS A 238 -20.35 -5.88 32.02
CA LYS A 238 -20.33 -7.27 32.49
C LYS A 238 -18.93 -7.68 32.94
N TYR A 239 -17.91 -7.42 32.12
CA TYR A 239 -16.52 -7.79 32.43
C TYR A 239 -15.94 -6.92 33.54
N VAL A 240 -16.36 -5.66 33.66
CA VAL A 240 -16.00 -4.81 34.80
C VAL A 240 -16.47 -5.43 36.12
N LYS A 241 -17.73 -5.89 36.16
CA LYS A 241 -18.28 -6.57 37.34
C LYS A 241 -17.56 -7.89 37.63
N GLU A 242 -17.33 -8.70 36.59
CA GLU A 242 -16.69 -10.02 36.74
C GLU A 242 -15.25 -9.94 37.22
N GLU A 243 -14.45 -9.00 36.68
CA GLU A 243 -13.01 -8.95 36.97
C GLU A 243 -12.65 -7.98 38.10
N PHE A 244 -13.44 -6.93 38.33
CA PHE A 244 -13.17 -5.93 39.38
C PHE A 244 -14.19 -5.93 40.51
N GLY A 245 -15.25 -6.74 40.44
CA GLY A 245 -16.28 -6.80 41.49
C GLY A 245 -17.15 -5.53 41.59
N TYR A 246 -16.97 -4.58 40.67
CA TYR A 246 -17.62 -3.27 40.72
C TYR A 246 -18.84 -3.20 39.80
N ASN A 247 -19.99 -2.79 40.36
CA ASN A 247 -21.20 -2.55 39.58
C ASN A 247 -21.29 -1.07 39.21
N LEU A 248 -20.95 -0.74 37.96
CA LEU A 248 -21.05 0.63 37.45
C LEU A 248 -22.48 1.18 37.53
N THR A 249 -22.57 2.42 37.97
CA THR A 249 -23.78 3.24 38.12
C THR A 249 -23.76 4.41 37.14
N ASN A 250 -24.89 5.12 37.01
CA ASN A 250 -24.96 6.33 36.20
C ASN A 250 -24.07 7.46 36.73
N SER A 251 -23.77 7.47 38.03
CA SER A 251 -22.82 8.45 38.59
C SER A 251 -21.40 8.19 38.09
N ASP A 252 -21.00 6.92 37.98
CA ASP A 252 -19.67 6.54 37.50
C ASP A 252 -19.48 6.95 36.04
N TYR A 253 -20.51 6.80 35.19
CA TYR A 253 -20.43 7.22 33.79
C TYR A 253 -20.24 8.74 33.65
N LYS A 254 -20.96 9.53 34.46
CA LYS A 254 -20.77 10.98 34.52
C LYS A 254 -19.40 11.38 35.05
N GLU A 255 -18.83 10.57 35.94
CA GLU A 255 -17.48 10.76 36.44
C GLU A 255 -16.45 10.52 35.34
N ILE A 256 -16.58 9.42 34.60
CA ILE A 256 -15.72 9.09 33.46
C ILE A 256 -15.78 10.19 32.40
N GLU A 257 -16.99 10.66 32.08
CA GLU A 257 -17.19 11.76 31.13
C GLU A 257 -16.47 13.03 31.58
N ARG A 258 -16.62 13.39 32.86
CA ARG A 258 -15.96 14.57 33.44
C ARG A 258 -14.45 14.45 33.43
N ILE A 259 -13.91 13.33 33.93
CA ILE A 259 -12.47 13.06 33.93
C ILE A 259 -11.92 13.16 32.51
N PHE A 260 -12.59 12.55 31.53
CA PHE A 260 -12.15 12.61 30.13
C PHE A 260 -12.12 14.05 29.62
N ASN A 261 -13.16 14.84 29.86
CA ASN A 261 -13.25 16.21 29.36
C ASN A 261 -12.31 17.19 30.07
N ASP A 262 -12.03 16.97 31.36
CA ASP A 262 -11.16 17.82 32.17
C ASP A 262 -9.66 17.51 31.97
N THR A 263 -9.32 16.29 31.56
CA THR A 263 -7.94 15.86 31.30
C THR A 263 -7.34 16.61 30.09
N GLU A 264 -6.13 17.15 30.22
CA GLU A 264 -5.52 17.93 29.13
C GLU A 264 -5.07 17.04 27.96
N GLU A 265 -4.61 15.83 28.27
CA GLU A 265 -4.07 14.86 27.34
C GLU A 265 -5.16 14.35 26.37
N THR A 266 -6.41 14.25 26.81
CA THR A 266 -7.54 13.80 25.98
C THR A 266 -7.91 14.82 24.92
N LYS A 267 -7.60 16.12 25.11
CA LYS A 267 -7.81 17.16 24.09
C LYS A 267 -7.06 16.81 22.79
N PHE A 268 -5.94 16.11 22.88
CA PHE A 268 -5.18 15.67 21.71
C PHE A 268 -5.78 14.45 20.99
N LEU A 269 -6.84 13.86 21.53
CA LEU A 269 -7.64 12.83 20.86
C LEU A 269 -8.75 13.44 19.98
N SER A 270 -8.70 14.76 19.79
CA SER A 270 -9.42 15.43 18.69
C SER A 270 -8.40 16.06 17.74
N PRO A 271 -8.35 15.64 16.46
CA PRO A 271 -7.43 16.20 15.47
C PRO A 271 -7.58 17.71 15.23
N SER A 272 -8.73 18.28 15.61
CA SER A 272 -8.93 19.72 15.61
C SER A 272 -7.86 20.46 16.42
N ASN A 273 -7.38 19.85 17.51
CA ASN A 273 -6.36 20.38 18.42
C ASN A 273 -4.93 20.16 17.92
N TRP A 274 -4.72 19.42 16.82
CA TRP A 274 -3.38 19.21 16.24
C TRP A 274 -2.92 20.39 15.38
N LYS A 275 -3.85 21.27 14.97
CA LYS A 275 -3.53 22.49 14.23
C LYS A 275 -2.51 23.37 14.95
N LYS A 276 -2.49 23.36 16.28
CA LYS A 276 -1.51 24.12 17.08
C LYS A 276 -0.06 23.65 16.89
N PHE A 277 0.13 22.43 16.40
CA PHE A 277 1.43 21.86 16.04
C PHE A 277 1.74 22.00 14.54
N GLY A 278 0.92 22.72 13.78
CA GLY A 278 1.07 22.82 12.32
C GLY A 278 0.65 21.54 11.57
N LEU A 279 0.06 20.56 12.25
CA LEU A 279 -0.40 19.32 11.63
C LEU A 279 -1.80 19.54 11.03
N ASN A 280 -1.88 19.52 9.70
CA ASN A 280 -3.14 19.60 8.97
C ASN A 280 -3.15 18.60 7.81
N PHE A 281 -3.98 17.57 7.92
CA PHE A 281 -4.03 16.47 6.97
C PHE A 281 -5.06 16.65 5.85
N ARG A 282 -5.78 17.79 5.80
CA ARG A 282 -6.83 18.05 4.80
C ARG A 282 -6.40 17.80 3.35
N TYR A 283 -5.13 18.08 3.04
CA TYR A 283 -4.59 17.97 1.69
C TYR A 283 -3.62 16.80 1.51
N THR A 284 -3.44 15.93 2.53
CA THR A 284 -2.48 14.82 2.45
C THR A 284 -2.72 13.92 1.25
N TYR A 285 -3.99 13.58 0.99
CA TYR A 285 -4.37 12.81 -0.19
C TYR A 285 -3.86 13.44 -1.47
N ILE A 286 -4.10 14.74 -1.67
CA ILE A 286 -3.67 15.47 -2.88
C ILE A 286 -2.14 15.44 -3.00
N TYR A 287 -1.43 15.74 -1.92
CA TYR A 287 0.04 15.74 -1.93
C TYR A 287 0.62 14.36 -2.25
N ILE A 288 0.07 13.29 -1.70
CA ILE A 288 0.53 11.92 -1.99
C ILE A 288 0.39 11.61 -3.50
N TYR A 289 -0.75 11.91 -4.12
CA TYR A 289 -0.91 11.64 -5.56
C TYR A 289 -0.05 12.56 -6.44
N ILE A 290 0.18 13.81 -6.03
CA ILE A 290 1.13 14.69 -6.72
C ILE A 290 2.54 14.10 -6.66
N ILE A 291 3.00 13.66 -5.48
CA ILE A 291 4.33 13.04 -5.31
C ILE A 291 4.44 11.79 -6.19
N LEU A 292 3.42 10.93 -6.20
CA LEU A 292 3.40 9.74 -7.06
C LEU A 292 3.48 10.09 -8.55
N ALA A 293 2.67 11.04 -9.01
CA ALA A 293 2.66 11.45 -10.41
C ALA A 293 4.00 12.08 -10.83
N VAL A 294 4.50 13.03 -10.04
CA VAL A 294 5.75 13.75 -10.31
C VAL A 294 6.93 12.78 -10.31
N SER A 295 7.04 11.91 -9.30
CA SER A 295 8.12 10.91 -9.23
C SER A 295 8.10 9.93 -10.40
N LEU A 296 6.91 9.46 -10.81
CA LEU A 296 6.77 8.61 -11.98
C LEU A 296 7.20 9.33 -13.27
N ILE A 297 6.75 10.58 -13.47
CA ILE A 297 7.10 11.39 -14.66
C ILE A 297 8.61 11.61 -14.72
N PHE A 298 9.25 12.05 -13.64
CA PHE A 298 10.69 12.27 -13.61
C PHE A 298 11.47 10.97 -13.85
N THR A 299 11.03 9.85 -13.28
CA THR A 299 11.62 8.53 -13.55
C THR A 299 11.61 8.22 -15.05
N ILE A 300 10.47 8.39 -15.71
CA ILE A 300 10.33 8.16 -17.16
C ILE A 300 11.20 9.12 -17.97
N VAL A 301 11.21 10.42 -17.63
CA VAL A 301 12.02 11.44 -18.33
C VAL A 301 13.50 11.11 -18.24
N PHE A 302 14.01 10.75 -17.06
CA PHE A 302 15.42 10.37 -16.92
C PHE A 302 15.75 9.07 -17.65
N MET A 303 14.84 8.09 -17.68
CA MET A 303 15.03 6.87 -18.48
C MET A 303 15.06 7.18 -19.99
N ILE A 304 14.23 8.10 -20.47
CA ILE A 304 14.25 8.55 -21.88
C ILE A 304 15.58 9.28 -22.17
N TRP A 305 15.99 10.22 -21.33
CA TRP A 305 17.25 10.95 -21.50
C TRP A 305 18.45 10.00 -21.49
N GLN A 306 18.47 9.03 -20.58
CA GLN A 306 19.49 8.00 -20.54
C GLN A 306 19.52 7.19 -21.85
N SER A 307 18.35 6.89 -22.43
CA SER A 307 18.23 6.20 -23.71
C SER A 307 18.73 7.04 -24.90
N VAL A 308 18.44 8.35 -24.90
CA VAL A 308 18.90 9.30 -25.93
C VAL A 308 20.42 9.46 -25.88
N ILE A 309 21.01 9.62 -24.69
CA ILE A 309 22.45 9.82 -24.49
C ILE A 309 23.27 8.61 -24.97
N LEU A 310 22.81 7.40 -24.69
CA LEU A 310 23.49 6.15 -25.07
C LEU A 310 23.34 5.80 -26.57
N SER A 311 22.77 6.71 -27.36
CA SER A 311 22.71 6.72 -28.83
C SER A 311 22.23 5.41 -29.43
N LYS A 312 20.91 5.16 -29.44
CA LYS A 312 20.17 4.06 -30.13
C LYS A 312 20.77 2.62 -30.06
N LYS A 313 21.88 2.37 -29.34
CA LYS A 313 22.46 1.03 -29.11
C LYS A 313 21.57 0.34 -28.09
N SER A 314 20.50 -0.26 -28.59
CA SER A 314 19.47 -0.96 -27.80
C SER A 314 20.09 -1.86 -26.73
N ALA A 315 21.11 -2.65 -27.09
CA ALA A 315 21.81 -3.54 -26.16
C ALA A 315 22.41 -2.82 -24.93
N LEU A 316 22.96 -1.62 -25.10
CA LEU A 316 23.59 -0.85 -24.02
C LEU A 316 22.52 -0.14 -23.17
N VAL A 317 21.55 0.50 -23.81
CA VAL A 317 20.42 1.18 -23.17
C VAL A 317 19.67 0.23 -22.24
N THR A 318 19.27 -0.94 -22.75
CA THR A 318 18.50 -1.93 -22.01
C THR A 318 19.27 -2.45 -20.78
N ARG A 319 20.61 -2.53 -20.83
CA ARG A 319 21.42 -2.93 -19.67
C ARG A 319 21.50 -1.86 -18.59
N PHE A 320 21.62 -0.59 -18.97
CA PHE A 320 21.68 0.53 -18.02
C PHE A 320 20.34 0.75 -17.30
N LEU A 321 19.24 0.65 -18.05
CA LEU A 321 17.89 0.67 -17.48
C LEU A 321 17.67 -0.52 -16.55
N GLY A 322 18.03 -1.73 -16.98
CA GLY A 322 17.93 -2.93 -16.16
C GLY A 322 18.74 -2.85 -14.87
N PHE A 323 19.96 -2.29 -14.91
CA PHE A 323 20.78 -2.08 -13.72
C PHE A 323 20.12 -1.12 -12.72
N SER A 324 19.56 -0.01 -13.21
CA SER A 324 18.89 0.97 -12.35
C SER A 324 17.68 0.36 -11.63
N LEU A 325 16.89 -0.45 -12.33
CA LEU A 325 15.74 -1.15 -11.74
C LEU A 325 16.16 -2.25 -10.76
N ILE A 326 17.23 -3.01 -11.03
CA ILE A 326 17.73 -4.03 -10.09
C ILE A 326 18.19 -3.37 -8.79
N VAL A 327 19.00 -2.31 -8.88
CA VAL A 327 19.50 -1.60 -7.69
C VAL A 327 18.36 -0.94 -6.93
N GLY A 328 17.43 -0.28 -7.64
CA GLY A 328 16.25 0.33 -7.03
C GLY A 328 15.35 -0.68 -6.32
N GLY A 329 15.09 -1.83 -6.96
CA GLY A 329 14.32 -2.92 -6.37
C GLY A 329 14.99 -3.50 -5.13
N LEU A 330 16.31 -3.74 -5.17
CA LEU A 330 17.07 -4.21 -4.00
C LEU A 330 16.98 -3.23 -2.83
N ILE A 331 17.17 -1.92 -3.08
CA ILE A 331 17.07 -0.90 -2.04
C ILE A 331 15.65 -0.83 -1.46
N THR A 332 14.62 -0.93 -2.31
CA THR A 332 13.20 -0.94 -1.89
C THR A 332 12.88 -2.11 -0.96
N LEU A 333 13.57 -3.26 -1.12
CA LEU A 333 13.39 -4.44 -0.28
C LEU A 333 14.14 -4.37 1.06
N LEU A 334 15.17 -3.52 1.21
CA LEU A 334 15.98 -3.46 2.43
C LEU A 334 15.16 -3.22 3.72
N PRO A 335 14.13 -2.35 3.74
CA PRO A 335 13.36 -2.09 4.95
C PRO A 335 12.49 -3.26 5.42
N ILE A 336 12.31 -4.31 4.61
CA ILE A 336 11.52 -5.48 5.01
C ILE A 336 12.16 -6.19 6.20
N ILE A 337 13.50 -6.33 6.21
CA ILE A 337 14.24 -7.01 7.29
C ILE A 337 14.02 -6.31 8.63
N PRO A 338 14.28 -4.99 8.81
CA PRO A 338 14.07 -4.32 10.08
C PRO A 338 12.61 -4.37 10.53
N ILE A 339 11.63 -4.23 9.61
CA ILE A 339 10.20 -4.31 9.98
C ILE A 339 9.87 -5.68 10.61
N ILE A 340 10.38 -6.77 10.04
CA ILE A 340 10.18 -8.13 10.57
C ILE A 340 10.95 -8.32 11.89
N THR A 341 12.19 -7.86 11.99
CA THR A 341 12.97 -8.05 13.23
C THR A 341 12.42 -7.22 14.40
N LEU A 342 11.84 -6.05 14.11
CA LEU A 342 11.29 -5.14 15.12
C LEU A 342 9.87 -5.52 15.55
N SER A 343 9.18 -6.44 14.87
CA SER A 343 7.86 -6.91 15.30
C SER A 343 7.90 -7.64 16.64
N ASN A 344 9.09 -8.12 17.03
CA ASN A 344 9.36 -8.81 18.29
C ASN A 344 10.18 -7.92 19.26
N ALA A 345 10.14 -6.59 19.05
CA ALA A 345 10.90 -5.66 19.87
C ALA A 345 10.42 -5.68 21.32
N ALA A 346 11.36 -5.48 22.25
CA ALA A 346 11.08 -5.49 23.67
C ALA A 346 10.29 -4.27 24.16
N THR A 347 10.15 -3.21 23.36
CA THR A 347 9.48 -1.96 23.76
C THR A 347 8.14 -1.74 23.03
N VAL A 348 7.13 -1.30 23.78
CA VAL A 348 5.74 -1.10 23.29
C VAL A 348 5.66 -0.20 22.05
N PRO A 349 6.32 0.98 21.99
CA PRO A 349 6.20 1.85 20.81
C PRO A 349 6.75 1.18 19.54
N VAL A 350 7.86 0.44 19.67
CA VAL A 350 8.50 -0.23 18.54
C VAL A 350 7.70 -1.45 18.11
N PHE A 351 7.21 -2.25 19.08
CA PHE A 351 6.34 -3.38 18.82
C PHE A 351 5.08 -2.95 18.05
N LEU A 352 4.40 -1.90 18.52
CA LEU A 352 3.21 -1.36 17.85
C LEU A 352 3.54 -0.84 16.46
N ALA A 353 4.59 -0.03 16.32
CA ALA A 353 4.98 0.55 15.03
C ALA A 353 5.31 -0.54 14.01
N ALA A 354 6.12 -1.54 14.39
CA ALA A 354 6.53 -2.62 13.50
C ALA A 354 5.34 -3.51 13.08
N ASN A 355 4.45 -3.87 14.02
CA ASN A 355 3.27 -4.66 13.71
C ASN A 355 2.28 -3.90 12.81
N LEU A 356 2.09 -2.59 13.00
CA LEU A 356 1.28 -1.77 12.09
C LEU A 356 1.92 -1.63 10.70
N LEU A 357 3.24 -1.44 10.64
CA LEU A 357 4.00 -1.33 9.40
C LEU A 357 4.14 -2.66 8.65
N SER A 358 3.82 -3.80 9.27
CA SER A 358 3.92 -5.14 8.67
C SER A 358 3.15 -5.26 7.34
N VAL A 359 2.04 -4.53 7.18
CA VAL A 359 1.29 -4.50 5.92
C VAL A 359 2.13 -3.93 4.77
N THR A 360 3.07 -3.04 5.08
CA THR A 360 3.95 -2.37 4.10
C THR A 360 4.93 -3.35 3.48
N VAL A 361 5.27 -4.45 4.17
CA VAL A 361 6.14 -5.51 3.65
C VAL A 361 5.57 -6.10 2.36
N LYS A 362 4.26 -6.30 2.28
CA LYS A 362 3.62 -6.84 1.07
C LYS A 362 3.80 -5.90 -0.12
N PHE A 363 3.57 -4.61 0.08
CA PHE A 363 3.69 -3.61 -0.99
C PHE A 363 5.14 -3.37 -1.39
N LEU A 364 6.07 -3.27 -0.43
CA LEU A 364 7.52 -3.19 -0.73
C LEU A 364 7.98 -4.43 -1.51
N GLY A 365 7.48 -5.62 -1.14
CA GLY A 365 7.73 -6.86 -1.86
C GLY A 365 7.22 -6.83 -3.30
N ILE A 366 5.99 -6.34 -3.52
CA ILE A 366 5.39 -6.22 -4.86
C ILE A 366 6.18 -5.23 -5.72
N PHE A 367 6.41 -4.00 -5.23
CA PHE A 367 7.10 -2.96 -5.99
C PHE A 367 8.57 -3.31 -6.20
N GLY A 368 9.31 -3.60 -5.13
CA GLY A 368 10.73 -3.93 -5.21
C GLY A 368 11.00 -5.25 -5.96
N GLY A 369 10.18 -6.27 -5.73
CA GLY A 369 10.27 -7.54 -6.46
C GLY A 369 9.92 -7.39 -7.95
N GLY A 370 8.86 -6.64 -8.27
CA GLY A 370 8.48 -6.34 -9.65
C GLY A 370 9.58 -5.62 -10.43
N GLU A 371 10.20 -4.61 -9.82
CA GLU A 371 11.33 -3.89 -10.40
C GLU A 371 12.55 -4.78 -10.63
N LEU A 372 12.87 -5.63 -9.65
CA LEU A 372 13.98 -6.56 -9.75
C LEU A 372 13.76 -7.54 -10.91
N LEU A 373 12.54 -8.08 -11.05
CA LEU A 373 12.18 -8.96 -12.16
C LEU A 373 12.30 -8.26 -13.53
N ILE A 374 11.71 -7.07 -13.67
CA ILE A 374 11.80 -6.27 -14.90
C ILE A 374 13.27 -5.96 -15.22
N GLY A 375 14.04 -5.54 -14.21
CA GLY A 375 15.45 -5.22 -14.35
C GLY A 375 16.31 -6.41 -14.79
N ILE A 376 16.05 -7.61 -14.26
CA ILE A 376 16.70 -8.86 -14.70
C ILE A 376 16.36 -9.16 -16.15
N ILE A 377 15.08 -9.08 -16.53
CA ILE A 377 14.62 -9.33 -17.90
C ILE A 377 15.33 -8.38 -18.88
N LEU A 378 15.39 -7.09 -18.57
CA LEU A 378 16.08 -6.09 -19.38
C LEU A 378 17.59 -6.37 -19.46
N SER A 379 18.23 -6.74 -18.34
CA SER A 379 19.66 -7.09 -18.32
C SER A 379 19.97 -8.31 -19.20
N ILE A 380 19.11 -9.34 -19.18
CA ILE A 380 19.22 -10.53 -20.05
C ILE A 380 18.97 -10.15 -21.52
N ALA A 381 17.93 -9.39 -21.81
CA ALA A 381 17.61 -8.93 -23.15
C ALA A 381 18.76 -8.12 -23.76
N GLY A 382 19.36 -7.21 -23.00
CA GLY A 382 20.52 -6.44 -23.43
C GLY A 382 21.76 -7.30 -23.71
N LYS A 383 21.98 -8.39 -22.95
CA LYS A 383 23.02 -9.39 -23.29
C LYS A 383 22.73 -10.09 -24.61
N LYS A 384 21.48 -10.49 -24.87
CA LYS A 384 21.08 -11.14 -26.13
C LYS A 384 21.25 -10.21 -27.33
N LEU A 385 20.82 -8.94 -27.21
CA LEU A 385 20.97 -7.93 -28.26
C LEU A 385 22.44 -7.68 -28.61
N ARG A 386 23.32 -7.61 -27.60
CA ARG A 386 24.77 -7.49 -27.84
C ARG A 386 25.34 -8.68 -28.60
N ARG A 387 24.93 -9.91 -28.26
CA ARG A 387 25.38 -11.12 -28.96
C ARG A 387 24.92 -11.15 -30.42
N LYS A 388 23.71 -10.65 -30.71
CA LYS A 388 23.19 -10.54 -32.08
C LYS A 388 23.89 -9.47 -32.90
N ALA A 389 24.38 -8.41 -32.28
CA ALA A 389 25.14 -7.36 -32.97
C ALA A 389 26.61 -7.73 -33.23
N LEU A 390 27.11 -8.81 -32.62
CA LEU A 390 28.48 -9.33 -32.78
C LEU A 390 28.54 -10.55 -33.71
N LYS A 391 27.39 -11.08 -34.11
CA LYS A 391 27.24 -12.10 -35.15
C LYS A 391 26.79 -11.41 -36.43
#